data_AF-A0A8E2DEC0-F1
#
_entry.id   AF-A0A8E2DEC0-F1
#
_cell.length_a   1.000
_cell.length_b   1.000
_cell.length_c   1.000
_cell.angle_alpha   90.00
_cell.angle_beta   90.00
_cell.angle_gamma   90.00
#
_symmetry.space_group_name_H-M   'P 1'
#
loop_
_entity.id
_entity.type
_entity.pdbx_description
1 polymer ?
#
loop_
_entity_poly.entity_id
_entity_poly.type
_entity_poly.pdbx_seq_one_letter_code
_entity_poly.pdbx_strand_id
1 'polypeptide(L)'
;CWWCLRWGHAGVSCYSNHVICACCGSAHIQLEHNMCIVCCRANPDGRVNSKCPHLPICVNCAGLHSALKHVCLFWRHCFDATSY
;
A
#
# COMPACT_ATOMS: atom_id res chain seq x y z
N CYS A 1 -7.62 -4.75 -6.35
CA CYS A 1 -8.06 -5.14 -4.99
C CYS A 1 -7.44 -4.24 -3.92
N TRP A 2 -8.28 -3.71 -3.01
CA TRP A 2 -7.83 -2.85 -1.90
C TRP A 2 -7.08 -3.59 -0.78
N TRP A 3 -7.18 -4.92 -0.72
CA TRP A 3 -6.49 -5.73 0.27
C TRP A 3 -4.99 -5.86 -0.06
N CYS A 4 -4.67 -6.34 -1.25
CA CYS A 4 -3.29 -6.57 -1.67
C CYS A 4 -2.67 -5.41 -2.47
N LEU A 5 -3.45 -4.37 -2.78
CA LEU A 5 -3.09 -3.25 -3.64
C LEU A 5 -2.62 -3.62 -5.06
N ARG A 6 -2.80 -4.88 -5.47
CA ARG A 6 -2.66 -5.30 -6.86
C ARG A 6 -3.98 -5.06 -7.60
N TRP A 7 -3.90 -4.36 -8.72
CA TRP A 7 -5.04 -3.98 -9.53
C TRP A 7 -5.33 -5.02 -10.61
N GLY A 8 -6.55 -5.01 -11.15
CA GLY A 8 -7.00 -5.99 -12.15
C GLY A 8 -7.65 -7.27 -11.59
N HIS A 9 -8.00 -7.29 -10.30
CA HIS A 9 -8.84 -8.36 -9.73
C HIS A 9 -9.71 -7.87 -8.56
N ALA A 10 -10.81 -8.60 -8.34
CA ALA A 10 -11.77 -8.38 -7.26
C ALA A 10 -11.22 -8.78 -5.90
N GLY A 11 -11.77 -8.15 -4.84
CA GLY A 11 -11.48 -8.52 -3.46
C GLY A 11 -11.79 -9.98 -3.18
N VAL A 12 -12.94 -10.47 -3.67
CA VAL A 12 -13.38 -11.87 -3.52
C VAL A 12 -12.45 -12.89 -4.19
N SER A 13 -11.70 -12.46 -5.22
CA SER A 13 -10.73 -13.31 -5.94
C SER A 13 -9.29 -13.07 -5.47
N CYS A 14 -9.11 -12.36 -4.35
CA CYS A 14 -7.78 -12.08 -3.80
C CYS A 14 -7.27 -13.27 -2.99
N TYR A 15 -6.11 -13.80 -3.37
CA TYR A 15 -5.42 -14.86 -2.64
C TYR A 15 -4.40 -14.35 -1.61
N SER A 16 -4.30 -13.02 -1.42
CA SER A 16 -3.36 -12.45 -0.45
C SER A 16 -3.85 -12.64 0.97
N ASN A 17 -3.06 -13.31 1.80
CA ASN A 17 -3.34 -13.50 3.23
C ASN A 17 -3.11 -12.23 4.07
N HIS A 18 -2.49 -11.20 3.49
CA HIS A 18 -2.13 -9.97 4.19
C HIS A 18 -2.65 -8.74 3.46
N VAL A 19 -3.03 -7.74 4.26
CA VAL A 19 -3.23 -6.38 3.76
C VAL A 19 -1.86 -5.78 3.45
N ILE A 20 -1.75 -5.10 2.32
CA ILE A 20 -0.52 -4.42 1.91
C ILE A 20 -0.59 -2.94 2.30
N CYS A 21 0.47 -2.46 2.94
CA CYS A 21 0.60 -1.08 3.35
C CYS A 21 0.77 -0.17 2.14
N ALA A 22 -0.14 0.79 1.96
CA ALA A 22 -0.05 1.75 0.85
C ALA A 22 1.18 2.70 0.94
N CYS A 23 1.78 2.84 2.12
CA CYS A 23 2.97 3.66 2.34
C CYS A 23 4.26 3.00 1.84
N CYS A 24 4.40 1.68 1.97
CA CYS A 24 5.68 1.01 1.70
C CYS A 24 5.57 -0.31 0.92
N GLY A 25 4.37 -0.78 0.60
CA GLY A 25 4.15 -2.01 -0.18
C GLY A 25 4.39 -3.31 0.58
N SER A 26 4.59 -3.26 1.91
CA SER A 26 4.84 -4.44 2.75
C SER A 26 3.57 -4.98 3.42
N ALA A 27 3.63 -6.22 3.92
CA ALA A 27 2.50 -6.95 4.50
C ALA A 27 2.18 -6.51 5.95
N HIS A 28 1.49 -5.38 6.08
CA HIS A 28 0.89 -4.88 7.32
C HIS A 28 -0.15 -3.80 6.98
N ILE A 29 -1.09 -3.54 7.90
CA ILE A 29 -2.07 -2.46 7.71
C ILE A 29 -1.39 -1.09 7.88
N GLN A 30 -1.86 -0.06 7.16
CA GLN A 30 -1.24 1.26 7.21
C GLN A 30 -1.16 1.86 8.62
N LEU A 31 -2.13 1.55 9.49
CA LEU A 31 -2.14 1.99 10.90
C LEU A 31 -0.96 1.45 11.70
N GLU A 32 -0.51 0.23 11.40
CA GLU A 32 0.61 -0.45 12.08
C GLU A 32 1.98 -0.06 11.53
N HIS A 33 2.03 0.78 10.48
CA HIS A 33 3.28 1.08 9.79
C HIS A 33 4.40 1.59 10.71
N ASN A 34 4.07 2.46 11.66
CA ASN A 34 5.05 3.00 12.62
C ASN A 34 5.46 1.96 13.68
N MET A 35 4.64 0.94 13.94
CA MET A 35 4.95 -0.12 14.91
C MET A 35 5.77 -1.25 14.29
N CYS A 36 5.47 -1.62 13.05
CA CYS A 36 6.10 -2.76 12.36
C CYS A 36 7.46 -2.41 11.73
N ILE A 37 7.67 -1.16 11.31
CA ILE A 37 8.88 -0.77 10.58
C ILE A 37 9.85 -0.10 11.55
N VAL A 38 10.96 -0.78 11.84
CA VAL A 38 11.99 -0.32 12.80
C VAL A 38 12.49 1.11 12.49
N CYS A 39 12.67 1.47 11.21
CA CYS A 39 13.10 2.81 10.85
C CYS A 39 12.01 3.89 11.04
N CYS A 40 10.74 3.49 11.13
CA CYS A 40 9.60 4.38 11.40
C CYS A 40 9.21 4.39 12.89
N ARG A 41 9.70 3.41 13.66
CA ARG A 41 9.44 3.24 15.09
C ARG A 41 9.99 4.39 15.94
N ALA A 42 11.05 5.03 15.48
CA ALA A 42 11.76 6.10 16.16
C ALA A 42 11.43 7.50 15.60
N ASN A 43 10.18 7.75 15.18
CA ASN A 43 9.71 9.13 14.98
C ASN A 43 9.23 9.68 16.35
N PRO A 44 10.03 10.51 17.06
CA PRO A 44 9.68 11.02 18.39
C PRO A 44 8.49 11.97 18.40
N ASP A 45 8.05 12.45 17.23
CA ASP A 45 6.98 13.46 17.15
C ASP A 45 5.56 12.92 17.34
N GLY A 46 5.35 11.59 17.38
CA GLY A 46 4.00 11.02 17.55
C GLY A 46 2.98 11.45 16.48
N ARG A 47 3.43 12.17 15.44
CA ARG A 47 2.59 12.63 14.35
C ARG A 47 2.31 11.43 13.45
N VAL A 48 1.07 11.00 13.48
CA VAL A 48 0.43 10.18 12.44
C VAL A 48 0.52 10.98 11.13
N ASN A 49 1.69 11.04 10.48
CA ASN A 49 2.00 11.62 9.16
C ASN A 49 3.48 12.02 8.95
N SER A 50 4.41 11.73 9.86
CA SER A 50 5.83 11.84 9.54
C SER A 50 6.13 10.97 8.32
N LYS A 51 6.58 11.58 7.21
CA LYS A 51 6.84 10.84 5.96
C LYS A 51 7.80 9.69 6.27
N CYS A 52 7.37 8.46 5.97
CA CYS A 52 8.26 7.31 5.98
C CYS A 52 9.52 7.65 5.19
N PRO A 53 10.74 7.41 5.71
CA PRO A 53 11.96 7.68 4.97
C PRO A 53 12.10 6.79 3.72
N HIS A 54 11.32 5.72 3.63
CA HIS A 54 11.25 4.88 2.45
C HIS A 54 10.46 5.56 1.34
N LEU A 55 11.02 5.51 0.13
CA LEU A 55 10.25 5.76 -1.07
C LEU A 55 9.22 4.63 -1.22
N PRO A 56 7.93 4.92 -1.42
CA PRO A 56 6.93 3.90 -1.68
C PRO A 56 7.31 3.14 -2.96
N ILE A 57 7.24 1.81 -2.92
CA ILE A 57 7.43 0.95 -4.09
C ILE A 57 6.06 0.42 -4.53
N CYS A 58 5.75 0.59 -5.80
CA CYS A 58 4.47 0.17 -6.34
C CYS A 58 4.44 -1.35 -6.53
N VAL A 59 3.49 -2.04 -5.89
CA VAL A 59 3.33 -3.50 -6.04
C VAL A 59 2.85 -3.93 -7.42
N ASN A 60 2.39 -3.01 -8.27
CA ASN A 60 1.91 -3.30 -9.63
C ASN A 60 3.01 -3.16 -10.69
N CYS A 61 3.92 -2.20 -10.55
CA CYS A 61 4.93 -1.90 -11.57
C CYS A 61 6.35 -1.72 -11.04
N ALA A 62 6.58 -1.94 -9.75
CA ALA A 62 7.85 -1.73 -9.05
C ALA A 62 8.41 -0.29 -9.12
N GLY A 63 7.61 0.68 -9.57
CA GLY A 63 8.02 2.09 -9.63
C GLY A 63 8.10 2.76 -8.25
N LEU A 64 8.85 3.87 -8.18
CA LEU A 64 9.05 4.69 -6.97
C LEU A 64 7.83 5.58 -6.65
N HIS A 65 6.67 4.95 -6.51
CA HIS A 65 5.42 5.58 -6.11
C HIS A 65 4.51 4.56 -5.41
N SER A 66 3.53 5.03 -4.64
CA SER A 66 2.49 4.16 -4.08
C SER A 66 1.55 3.66 -5.18
N ALA A 67 1.04 2.43 -5.07
CA ALA A 67 0.03 1.86 -5.96
C ALA A 67 -1.25 2.71 -6.06
N LEU A 68 -1.48 3.62 -5.11
CA LEU A 68 -2.61 4.56 -5.08
C LEU A 68 -2.39 5.85 -5.89
N LYS A 69 -1.18 6.09 -6.41
CA LYS A 69 -0.89 7.31 -7.18
C LYS A 69 -1.35 7.16 -8.62
N HIS A 70 -2.01 8.20 -9.15
CA HIS A 70 -2.53 8.24 -10.52
C HIS A 70 -1.43 8.13 -11.60
N VAL A 71 -0.17 8.36 -11.22
CA VAL A 71 1.01 8.15 -12.08
C VAL A 71 1.22 6.67 -12.41
N CYS A 72 0.66 5.75 -11.62
CA CYS A 72 0.75 4.32 -11.91
C CYS A 72 -0.17 3.98 -13.08
N LEU A 73 0.36 3.35 -14.13
CA LEU A 73 -0.42 2.87 -15.27
C LEU A 73 -1.55 1.90 -14.87
N PHE A 74 -1.36 1.19 -13.76
CA PHE A 74 -2.35 0.26 -13.22
C PHE A 74 -3.41 0.94 -12.36
N TRP A 75 -3.24 2.23 -12.01
CA TRP A 75 -4.15 2.94 -11.11
C TRP A 75 -5.60 2.92 -11.60
N ARG A 76 -5.82 3.05 -12.92
CA ARG A 76 -7.17 2.98 -13.50
C ARG A 76 -7.91 1.68 -13.15
N HIS A 77 -7.17 0.59 -12.96
CA HIS A 77 -7.71 -0.73 -12.66
C HIS A 77 -8.06 -0.91 -11.17
N CYS A 78 -7.92 0.14 -10.34
CA CYS A 78 -8.37 0.08 -8.95
C CYS A 78 -9.90 0.04 -8.82
N PHE A 79 -10.62 0.48 -9.86
CA PHE A 79 -12.08 0.46 -9.94
C PHE A 79 -12.64 -0.75 -10.70
N ASP A 80 -11.79 -1.50 -11.41
CA ASP A 80 -12.21 -2.63 -12.26
C ASP A 80 -12.90 -3.78 -11.50
N ALA A 81 -12.92 -3.74 -10.18
CA ALA A 81 -13.39 -4.85 -9.37
C ALA A 81 -14.10 -4.44 -8.09
N THR A 82 -14.88 -3.36 -8.15
CA THR A 82 -16.05 -3.14 -7.29
C THR A 82 -17.28 -3.77 -7.94
N SER A 83 -17.29 -5.09 -8.09
CA SER A 83 -18.54 -5.84 -8.28
C SER A 83 -18.84 -6.48 -6.92
N TYR A 84 -19.84 -5.92 -6.24
CA TYR A 84 -20.39 -6.45 -4.99
C TYR A 84 -21.07 -7.79 -5.23
#